data_AF-A0A7S2Z8U2-F1
#
_entry.id   AF-A0A7S2Z8U2-F1
#
_cell.length_a   1.000
_cell.length_b   1.000
_cell.length_c   1.000
_cell.angle_alpha   90.00
_cell.angle_beta   90.00
_cell.angle_gamma   90.00
#
_symmetry.space_group_name_H-M   'P 1'
#
loop_
_entity.id
_entity.type
_entity.pdbx_description
1 polymer ?
#
loop_
_entity_poly.entity_id
_entity_poly.type
_entity_poly.pdbx_seq_one_letter_code
_entity_poly.pdbx_strand_id
1 'polypeptide(L)'
;EDEDGGAGGEREAHKLGFLHVKAVDDSGHDGNPALKRDLISAVDVMVGQLVQKLWRREKEGPHRFAICVTGDHSTPVEFLKDHSHEPVPFAVAEVRDIVRVLGGEASVDAAVPPEDVQLPYAITEAHRRRCDRLGGGGGGGGGGNGGGRPGGPRNRGGPRIAGIKDFKSAGNIPGGA
;
A
#
# COMPACT_ATOMS: atom_id res chain seq x y z
N GLU A 1 14.46 -47.57 -15.74
CA GLU A 1 14.20 -47.77 -14.32
C GLU A 1 14.99 -46.70 -13.59
N ASP A 2 14.26 -45.73 -13.07
CA ASP A 2 14.43 -45.05 -11.78
C ASP A 2 13.86 -43.63 -11.88
N GLU A 3 12.77 -43.47 -11.14
CA GLU A 3 11.82 -42.39 -11.14
C GLU A 3 12.43 -41.13 -10.48
N ASP A 4 12.39 -39.98 -11.15
CA ASP A 4 12.52 -38.69 -10.47
C ASP A 4 11.11 -38.11 -10.24
N GLY A 5 10.46 -38.65 -9.22
CA GLY A 5 9.30 -38.05 -8.58
C GLY A 5 9.72 -36.81 -7.79
N GLY A 6 9.97 -35.70 -8.48
CA GLY A 6 10.23 -34.40 -7.88
C GLY A 6 8.94 -33.77 -7.36
N ALA A 7 8.65 -33.98 -6.08
CA ALA A 7 7.55 -33.40 -5.32
C ALA A 7 7.36 -31.90 -5.61
N GLY A 8 6.11 -31.52 -5.94
CA GLY A 8 5.70 -30.13 -6.05
C GLY A 8 5.97 -29.41 -4.73
N GLY A 9 6.99 -28.56 -4.71
CA GLY A 9 7.36 -27.79 -3.53
C GLY A 9 6.18 -26.92 -3.11
N GLU A 10 5.57 -27.24 -1.96
CA GLU A 10 4.71 -26.32 -1.25
C GLU A 10 5.50 -25.02 -1.05
N ARG A 11 5.07 -23.94 -1.70
CA ARG A 11 5.65 -22.63 -1.45
C ARG A 11 5.40 -22.31 0.01
N GLU A 12 6.45 -22.08 0.79
CA GLU A 12 6.31 -21.74 2.19
C GLU A 12 5.36 -20.55 2.35
N ALA A 13 4.24 -20.79 3.03
CA ALA A 13 3.26 -19.75 3.31
C ALA A 13 3.88 -18.68 4.20
N HIS A 14 3.76 -17.41 3.80
CA HIS A 14 4.24 -16.30 4.60
C HIS A 14 3.47 -16.20 5.92
N LYS A 15 4.21 -16.09 7.03
CA LYS A 15 3.63 -15.94 8.38
C LYS A 15 3.32 -14.48 8.75
N LEU A 16 3.82 -13.53 7.96
CA LEU A 16 3.66 -12.09 8.16
C LEU A 16 3.45 -11.39 6.82
N GLY A 17 2.43 -10.54 6.74
CA GLY A 17 2.24 -9.58 5.66
C GLY A 17 2.51 -8.16 6.17
N PHE A 18 3.18 -7.34 5.36
CA PHE A 18 3.41 -5.92 5.63
C PHE A 18 2.90 -5.10 4.45
N LEU A 19 2.00 -4.16 4.73
CA LEU A 19 1.40 -3.27 3.74
C LEU A 19 1.61 -1.84 4.19
N HIS A 20 2.13 -1.01 3.29
CA HIS A 20 2.44 0.39 3.56
C HIS A 20 1.77 1.29 2.51
N VAL A 21 1.04 2.30 2.97
CA VAL A 21 0.25 3.21 2.12
C VAL A 21 0.84 4.61 2.18
N LYS A 22 1.59 5.02 1.15
CA LYS A 22 2.29 6.31 1.14
C LYS A 22 1.42 7.54 0.91
N ALA A 23 0.34 7.43 0.14
CA ALA A 23 -0.41 8.60 -0.35
C ALA A 23 -0.92 9.52 0.78
N VAL A 24 -1.24 8.96 1.96
CA VAL A 24 -1.72 9.71 3.12
C VAL A 24 -0.67 10.70 3.64
N ASP A 25 0.61 10.33 3.58
CA ASP A 25 1.74 11.14 4.03
C ASP A 25 1.94 12.35 3.11
N ASP A 26 1.97 12.11 1.79
CA ASP A 26 2.12 13.14 0.76
C ASP A 26 1.03 14.23 0.88
N SER A 27 -0.21 13.85 1.15
CA SER A 27 -1.31 14.80 1.36
C SER A 27 -1.11 15.70 2.59
N GLY A 28 -0.34 15.24 3.58
CA GLY A 28 0.09 16.02 4.73
C GLY A 28 1.12 17.08 4.36
N HIS A 29 2.13 16.70 3.58
CA HIS A 29 3.12 17.64 3.04
C HIS A 29 2.51 18.70 2.13
N ASP A 30 1.50 18.33 1.33
CA ASP A 30 0.77 19.26 0.47
C ASP A 30 -0.12 20.24 1.27
N GLY A 31 -0.31 20.01 2.57
CA GLY A 31 -1.18 20.84 3.40
C GLY A 31 -2.66 20.74 3.01
N ASN A 32 -3.09 19.57 2.49
CA ASN A 32 -4.44 19.35 1.99
C ASN A 32 -5.26 18.45 2.94
N PRO A 33 -5.98 19.03 3.92
CA PRO A 33 -6.70 18.25 4.92
C PRO A 33 -7.87 17.45 4.33
N ALA A 34 -8.52 17.98 3.29
CA ALA A 34 -9.62 17.29 2.61
C ALA A 34 -9.10 16.03 1.90
N LEU A 35 -8.00 16.14 1.17
CA LEU A 35 -7.38 14.99 0.51
C LEU A 35 -6.87 13.96 1.51
N LYS A 36 -6.25 14.41 2.62
CA LYS A 36 -5.79 13.49 3.68
C LYS A 36 -6.93 12.70 4.28
N ARG A 37 -8.07 13.35 4.58
CA ARG A 37 -9.30 12.69 5.02
C ARG A 37 -9.77 11.66 4.00
N ASP A 38 -9.88 12.05 2.73
CA ASP A 38 -10.42 11.15 1.69
C ASP A 38 -9.53 9.93 1.45
N LEU A 39 -8.20 10.10 1.54
CA LEU A 39 -7.25 9.00 1.45
C LEU A 39 -7.31 8.07 2.67
N ILE A 40 -7.51 8.60 3.89
CA ILE A 40 -7.74 7.79 5.08
C ILE A 40 -9.05 6.99 4.92
N SER A 41 -10.11 7.58 4.38
CA SER A 41 -11.35 6.84 4.06
C SER A 41 -11.14 5.72 3.04
N ALA A 42 -10.30 5.93 2.03
CA ALA A 42 -9.93 4.87 1.07
C ALA A 42 -9.14 3.74 1.75
N VAL A 43 -8.25 4.07 2.69
CA VAL A 43 -7.54 3.08 3.52
C VAL A 43 -8.50 2.31 4.41
N ASP A 44 -9.51 2.96 4.98
CA ASP A 44 -10.54 2.30 5.80
C ASP A 44 -11.29 1.22 5.01
N VAL A 45 -11.74 1.55 3.80
CA VAL A 45 -12.35 0.58 2.88
C VAL A 45 -11.40 -0.57 2.56
N MET A 46 -10.13 -0.28 2.25
CA MET A 46 -9.10 -1.28 1.98
C MET A 46 -8.91 -2.25 3.17
N VAL A 47 -8.88 -1.73 4.40
CA VAL A 47 -8.78 -2.54 5.62
C VAL A 47 -10.02 -3.42 5.79
N GLY A 48 -11.22 -2.90 5.53
CA GLY A 48 -12.45 -3.68 5.51
C GLY A 48 -12.39 -4.85 4.51
N GLN A 49 -11.93 -4.60 3.29
CA GLN A 49 -11.72 -5.65 2.28
C GLN A 49 -10.68 -6.69 2.71
N LEU A 50 -9.61 -6.27 3.40
CA LEU A 50 -8.62 -7.18 3.95
C LEU A 50 -9.23 -8.07 5.04
N VAL A 51 -9.99 -7.50 5.99
CA VAL A 51 -10.72 -8.25 7.03
C VAL A 51 -11.64 -9.30 6.41
N GLN A 52 -12.45 -8.91 5.43
CA GLN A 52 -13.38 -9.81 4.74
C GLN A 52 -12.63 -10.98 4.07
N LYS A 53 -11.54 -10.70 3.34
CA LYS A 53 -10.74 -11.73 2.67
C LYS A 53 -10.08 -12.67 3.66
N LEU A 54 -9.47 -12.13 4.72
CA LEU A 54 -8.83 -12.95 5.76
C LEU A 54 -9.85 -13.80 6.51
N TRP A 55 -11.05 -13.27 6.81
CA TRP A 55 -12.12 -14.02 7.45
C TRP A 55 -12.54 -15.25 6.63
N ARG A 56 -12.71 -15.10 5.32
CA ARG A 56 -13.00 -16.23 4.42
C ARG A 56 -11.90 -17.29 4.48
N ARG A 57 -10.64 -16.87 4.53
CA ARG A 57 -9.48 -17.79 4.66
C ARG A 57 -9.44 -18.50 6.01
N GLU A 58 -9.81 -17.84 7.11
CA GLU A 58 -9.93 -18.49 8.44
C GLU A 58 -11.02 -19.56 8.47
N LYS A 59 -12.09 -19.38 7.69
CA LYS A 59 -13.18 -20.36 7.59
C LYS A 59 -12.80 -21.60 6.78
N GLU A 60 -11.97 -21.42 5.76
CA GLU A 60 -11.51 -22.50 4.87
C GLU A 60 -10.39 -23.35 5.48
N GLY A 61 -9.74 -22.90 6.56
CA GLY A 61 -8.54 -23.56 7.06
C GLY A 61 -8.25 -23.35 8.54
N PRO A 62 -7.15 -23.94 9.03
CA PRO A 62 -6.77 -23.88 10.44
C PRO A 62 -6.12 -22.53 10.83
N HIS A 63 -5.84 -21.66 9.86
CA HIS A 63 -5.09 -20.43 10.08
C HIS A 63 -5.92 -19.36 10.80
N ARG A 64 -5.22 -18.55 11.59
CA ARG A 64 -5.79 -17.39 12.30
C ARG A 64 -4.93 -16.18 12.00
N PHE A 65 -5.56 -15.03 11.83
CA PHE A 65 -4.93 -13.79 11.45
C PHE A 65 -5.24 -12.69 12.48
N ALA A 66 -4.23 -11.87 12.73
CA ALA A 66 -4.38 -10.60 13.43
C ALA A 66 -4.01 -9.47 12.47
N ILE A 67 -4.72 -8.35 12.57
CA ILE A 67 -4.43 -7.14 11.82
C ILE A 67 -3.89 -6.10 12.80
N CYS A 68 -2.80 -5.45 12.41
CA CYS A 68 -2.23 -4.30 13.10
C CYS A 68 -2.26 -3.10 12.15
N VAL A 69 -2.82 -1.97 12.59
CA VAL A 69 -2.88 -0.72 11.84
C VAL A 69 -2.19 0.37 12.64
N THR A 70 -1.24 1.07 12.01
CA THR A 70 -0.51 2.19 12.62
C THR A 70 0.09 3.08 11.54
N GLY A 71 0.63 4.24 11.95
CA GLY A 71 1.50 5.07 11.12
C GLY A 71 2.97 4.83 11.45
N ASP A 72 3.88 5.11 10.51
CA ASP A 72 5.32 5.13 10.77
C ASP A 72 5.78 6.45 11.41
N HIS A 73 5.11 7.55 11.07
CA HIS A 73 5.26 8.85 11.71
C HIS A 73 4.01 9.73 11.58
N SER A 74 4.02 10.88 12.26
CA SER A 74 2.98 11.91 12.16
C SER A 74 3.38 12.96 11.13
N THR A 75 2.43 13.41 10.31
CA THR A 75 2.62 14.49 9.30
C THR A 75 1.45 15.48 9.40
N PRO A 76 1.42 16.36 10.43
CA PRO A 76 0.27 17.21 10.72
C PRO A 76 0.09 18.31 9.67
N VAL A 77 -1.12 18.39 9.12
CA VAL A 77 -1.45 19.17 7.92
C VAL A 77 -1.50 20.68 8.19
N GLU A 78 -2.00 21.08 9.36
CA GLU A 78 -2.37 22.48 9.63
C GLU A 78 -1.17 23.33 10.04
N PHE A 79 -0.30 22.81 10.90
CA PHE A 79 0.73 23.62 11.55
C PHE A 79 2.16 23.30 11.10
N LEU A 80 2.43 22.11 10.53
CA LEU A 80 3.80 21.71 10.18
C LEU A 80 3.97 21.39 8.69
N LYS A 81 3.08 20.58 8.10
CA LYS A 81 3.22 20.05 6.72
C LYS A 81 4.54 19.29 6.50
N ASP A 82 5.08 18.75 7.57
CA ASP A 82 6.29 17.96 7.60
C ASP A 82 6.16 16.95 8.75
N HIS A 83 7.13 16.06 8.89
CA HIS A 83 7.11 15.04 9.92
C HIS A 83 7.18 15.68 11.31
N SER A 84 6.36 15.18 12.24
CA SER A 84 6.38 15.56 13.65
C SER A 84 6.76 14.37 14.55
N HIS A 85 7.02 14.67 15.82
CA HIS A 85 7.28 13.68 16.87
C HIS A 85 6.03 13.32 17.66
N GLU A 86 4.85 13.73 17.20
CA GLU A 86 3.60 13.38 17.84
C GLU A 86 3.37 11.88 17.72
N PRO A 87 2.85 11.22 18.77
CA PRO A 87 2.60 9.79 18.73
C PRO A 87 1.58 9.42 17.66
N VAL A 88 1.80 8.28 17.02
CA VAL A 88 0.90 7.71 16.02
C VAL A 88 -0.14 6.78 16.67
N PRO A 89 -1.38 6.73 16.16
CA PRO A 89 -2.36 5.76 16.63
C PRO A 89 -1.89 4.32 16.30
N PHE A 90 -2.24 3.39 17.19
CA PHE A 90 -1.91 1.98 17.07
C PHE A 90 -3.13 1.14 17.44
N ALA A 91 -3.53 0.23 16.56
CA ALA A 91 -4.62 -0.70 16.80
C ALA A 91 -4.21 -2.10 16.35
N VAL A 92 -4.56 -3.11 17.15
CA VAL A 92 -4.36 -4.52 16.82
C VAL A 92 -5.57 -5.33 17.27
N ALA A 93 -6.04 -6.23 16.43
CA ALA A 93 -7.13 -7.14 16.75
C ALA A 93 -7.06 -8.42 15.91
N GLU A 94 -7.58 -9.52 16.46
CA GLU A 94 -7.80 -10.74 15.69
C GLU A 94 -8.98 -10.56 14.72
N VAL A 95 -8.88 -11.13 13.52
CA VAL A 95 -9.91 -10.97 12.48
C VAL A 95 -11.29 -11.43 12.98
N ARG A 96 -11.34 -12.56 13.69
CA ARG A 96 -12.58 -13.06 14.31
C ARG A 96 -13.25 -12.08 15.27
N ASP A 97 -12.46 -11.31 16.03
CA ASP A 97 -12.99 -10.35 17.01
C ASP A 97 -13.51 -9.09 16.30
N ILE A 98 -12.81 -8.65 15.25
CA ILE A 98 -13.29 -7.56 14.38
C ILE A 98 -14.66 -7.94 13.79
N VAL A 99 -14.76 -9.12 13.17
CA VAL A 99 -16.01 -9.61 12.55
C VAL A 99 -17.13 -9.72 13.60
N ARG A 100 -16.81 -10.23 14.80
CA ARG A 100 -17.77 -10.34 15.89
C ARG A 100 -18.31 -8.97 16.32
N VAL A 101 -17.44 -7.99 16.52
CA VAL A 101 -17.81 -6.63 16.95
C VAL A 101 -18.61 -5.90 15.87
N LEU A 102 -18.30 -6.13 14.60
CA LEU A 102 -19.03 -5.57 13.46
C LEU A 102 -20.42 -6.21 13.23
N GLY A 103 -20.82 -7.20 14.03
CA GLY A 103 -22.13 -7.84 13.92
C GLY A 103 -22.16 -9.05 13.00
N GLY A 104 -21.02 -9.72 12.81
CA GLY A 104 -20.89 -10.96 12.05
C GLY A 104 -20.62 -10.75 10.57
N GLU A 105 -20.47 -11.87 9.86
CA GLU A 105 -20.05 -11.92 8.45
C GLU A 105 -20.96 -11.11 7.52
N ALA A 106 -22.28 -11.24 7.67
CA ALA A 106 -23.24 -10.51 6.84
C ALA A 106 -23.09 -8.98 6.97
N SER A 107 -22.71 -8.49 8.16
CA SER A 107 -22.50 -7.06 8.41
C SER A 107 -21.20 -6.58 7.79
N VAL A 108 -20.14 -7.40 7.84
CA VAL A 108 -18.87 -7.11 7.16
C VAL A 108 -19.05 -7.11 5.64
N ASP A 109 -19.75 -8.11 5.09
CA ASP A 109 -20.02 -8.20 3.65
C ASP A 109 -20.88 -7.03 3.15
N ALA A 110 -21.81 -6.53 3.98
CA ALA A 110 -22.64 -5.37 3.62
C ALA A 110 -21.90 -4.02 3.77
N ALA A 111 -20.98 -3.91 4.73
CA ALA A 111 -20.24 -2.68 4.99
C ALA A 111 -19.08 -2.45 4.01
N VAL A 112 -18.54 -3.53 3.43
CA VAL A 112 -17.36 -3.46 2.59
C VAL A 112 -17.76 -3.52 1.11
N PRO A 113 -17.50 -2.45 0.33
CA PRO A 113 -17.81 -2.45 -1.09
C PRO A 113 -17.02 -3.55 -1.83
N PRO A 114 -17.66 -4.28 -2.76
CA PRO A 114 -17.01 -5.33 -3.54
C PRO A 114 -16.07 -4.79 -4.63
N GLU A 115 -16.24 -3.53 -5.05
CA GLU A 115 -15.41 -2.88 -6.07
C GLU A 115 -13.99 -2.54 -5.56
N ASP A 116 -13.07 -2.34 -6.51
CA ASP A 116 -11.73 -1.86 -6.18
C ASP A 116 -11.78 -0.52 -5.46
N VAL A 117 -10.89 -0.34 -4.46
CA VAL A 117 -10.76 0.89 -3.69
C VAL A 117 -10.53 2.07 -4.63
N GLN A 118 -11.49 3.00 -4.65
CA GLN A 118 -11.41 4.20 -5.45
C GLN A 118 -10.55 5.25 -4.73
N LEU A 119 -9.47 5.69 -5.38
CA LEU A 119 -8.66 6.79 -4.85
C LEU A 119 -9.30 8.15 -5.21
N PRO A 120 -9.33 9.12 -4.28
CA PRO A 120 -9.99 10.42 -4.48
C PRO A 120 -9.35 11.26 -5.58
N TYR A 121 -8.04 11.08 -5.77
CA TYR A 121 -7.42 11.40 -7.05
C TYR A 121 -7.42 10.12 -7.86
N ALA A 122 -8.34 10.00 -8.81
CA ALA A 122 -8.07 9.15 -9.95
C ALA A 122 -6.69 9.59 -10.44
N ILE A 123 -5.68 8.71 -10.29
CA ILE A 123 -4.63 8.62 -11.28
C ILE A 123 -5.41 8.36 -12.55
N THR A 124 -5.82 9.43 -13.24
CA THR A 124 -6.48 9.29 -14.52
C THR A 124 -5.59 8.36 -15.33
N GLU A 125 -6.18 7.52 -16.17
CA GLU A 125 -5.42 6.71 -17.12
C GLU A 125 -4.36 7.58 -17.86
N ALA A 126 -4.64 8.88 -18.01
CA ALA A 126 -3.69 9.90 -18.46
C ALA A 126 -2.48 10.17 -17.52
N HIS A 127 -2.63 10.19 -16.20
CA HIS A 127 -1.53 10.33 -15.23
C HIS A 127 -0.69 9.04 -15.13
N ARG A 128 -1.32 7.85 -15.19
CA ARG A 128 -0.62 6.56 -15.25
C ARG A 128 0.27 6.49 -16.50
N ARG A 129 -0.33 6.75 -17.68
CA ARG A 129 0.39 6.84 -18.96
C ARG A 129 1.46 7.92 -19.00
N ARG A 130 1.33 9.01 -18.22
CA ARG A 130 2.35 10.06 -18.11
C ARG A 130 3.54 9.56 -17.29
N CYS A 131 3.30 8.87 -16.16
CA CYS A 131 4.37 8.28 -15.37
C CYS A 131 5.09 7.16 -16.13
N ASP A 132 4.38 6.31 -16.88
CA ASP A 132 5.00 5.28 -17.73
C ASP A 132 5.89 5.89 -18.82
N ARG A 133 5.47 7.00 -19.42
CA ARG A 133 6.27 7.75 -20.41
C ARG A 133 7.53 8.38 -19.81
N LEU A 134 7.47 8.75 -18.54
CA LEU A 134 8.60 9.33 -17.80
C LEU A 134 9.52 8.26 -17.20
N GLY A 135 9.05 7.02 -17.05
CA GLY A 135 9.83 5.87 -16.56
C GLY A 135 10.43 4.97 -17.67
N GLY A 136 10.04 5.16 -18.93
CA GLY A 136 10.50 4.37 -20.08
C GLY A 136 11.86 4.79 -20.66
N GLY A 137 12.87 5.02 -19.81
CA GLY A 137 14.22 5.39 -20.23
C GLY A 137 15.28 4.51 -19.57
N GLY A 138 15.22 3.19 -19.81
CA GLY A 138 16.27 2.27 -19.40
C GLY A 138 17.43 2.21 -20.41
N GLY A 139 18.65 2.47 -19.93
CA GLY A 139 19.85 1.74 -20.37
C GLY A 139 20.78 2.43 -21.38
N GLY A 140 21.99 2.80 -20.92
CA GLY A 140 23.16 3.10 -21.75
C GLY A 140 24.32 3.67 -20.92
N GLY A 141 25.31 2.83 -20.61
CA GLY A 141 26.42 3.15 -19.71
C GLY A 141 27.56 4.01 -20.29
N GLY A 142 28.54 4.34 -19.44
CA GLY A 142 29.82 4.92 -19.82
C GLY A 142 30.40 5.84 -18.74
N GLY A 143 31.53 5.47 -18.14
CA GLY A 143 32.18 6.21 -17.05
C GLY A 143 32.95 7.47 -17.48
N GLY A 144 33.43 8.23 -16.49
CA GLY A 144 34.35 9.36 -16.74
C GLY A 144 34.44 10.35 -15.58
N ASN A 145 35.68 10.69 -15.23
CA ASN A 145 36.22 11.45 -14.10
C ASN A 145 36.02 13.00 -14.20
N GLY A 146 36.20 13.75 -13.09
CA GLY A 146 36.59 15.18 -13.13
C GLY A 146 35.77 16.16 -12.25
N GLY A 147 36.46 17.03 -11.50
CA GLY A 147 35.90 17.91 -10.46
C GLY A 147 35.40 19.31 -10.87
N GLY A 148 35.04 20.13 -9.87
CA GLY A 148 34.81 21.58 -9.99
C GLY A 148 33.47 22.10 -9.43
N ARG A 149 33.49 22.95 -8.39
CA ARG A 149 32.41 23.92 -8.02
C ARG A 149 32.60 25.23 -8.86
N PRO A 150 31.70 26.25 -8.93
CA PRO A 150 30.49 26.58 -8.13
C PRO A 150 29.24 27.17 -8.88
N GLY A 151 28.10 27.33 -8.17
CA GLY A 151 27.10 28.42 -8.34
C GLY A 151 26.05 28.40 -9.47
N GLY A 152 24.76 28.20 -9.14
CA GLY A 152 23.60 28.39 -10.04
C GLY A 152 22.25 28.07 -9.38
N PRO A 153 21.10 28.59 -9.85
CA PRO A 153 19.96 29.01 -9.01
C PRO A 153 19.13 27.85 -8.44
N ARG A 154 18.56 28.09 -7.24
CA ARG A 154 17.64 27.19 -6.54
C ARG A 154 16.40 26.95 -7.41
N ASN A 155 16.31 25.76 -7.98
CA ASN A 155 15.20 25.34 -8.82
C ASN A 155 13.95 25.15 -7.93
N ARG A 156 12.95 26.02 -8.09
CA ARG A 156 11.59 25.83 -7.61
C ARG A 156 10.94 24.73 -8.48
N GLY A 157 11.18 23.47 -8.13
CA GLY A 157 10.45 22.35 -8.70
C GLY A 157 9.19 22.10 -7.88
N GLY A 158 8.01 22.20 -8.51
CA GLY A 158 6.72 21.85 -7.91
C GLY A 158 6.63 20.40 -7.41
N PRO A 159 5.50 20.01 -6.80
CA PRO A 159 5.40 18.77 -6.05
C PRO A 159 5.62 17.58 -6.98
N ARG A 160 6.71 16.85 -6.71
CA ARG A 160 6.95 15.52 -7.27
C ARG A 160 6.13 14.55 -6.44
N ILE A 161 4.92 14.24 -6.89
CA ILE A 161 4.14 13.14 -6.34
C ILE A 161 4.95 11.86 -6.60
N ALA A 162 5.54 11.31 -5.53
CA ALA A 162 6.24 10.06 -5.60
C ALA A 162 5.18 8.97 -5.83
N GLY A 163 5.16 8.41 -7.04
CA GLY A 163 4.28 7.29 -7.37
C GLY A 163 4.43 6.16 -6.36
N ILE A 164 3.36 5.38 -6.21
CA ILE A 164 3.32 4.09 -5.52
C ILE A 164 4.63 3.34 -5.83
N LYS A 165 5.53 3.31 -4.85
CA LYS A 165 6.72 2.46 -4.87
C LYS A 165 6.43 1.28 -3.98
N ASP A 166 6.68 0.11 -4.55
CA ASP A 166 6.74 -1.21 -3.92
C ASP A 166 5.41 -1.97 -3.76
N PHE A 167 4.75 -2.23 -4.90
CA PHE A 167 4.12 -3.55 -5.09
C PHE A 167 5.17 -4.51 -5.64
N LYS A 168 5.91 -5.21 -4.77
CA LYS A 168 6.65 -6.40 -5.18
C LYS A 168 5.67 -7.58 -5.23
N SER A 169 5.02 -7.75 -6.39
CA SER A 169 4.46 -9.06 -6.75
C SER A 169 5.62 -10.03 -6.95
N ALA A 170 5.70 -11.03 -6.07
CA ALA A 170 6.44 -12.24 -6.35
C ALA A 170 5.46 -13.28 -6.90
N GLY A 171 5.33 -13.32 -8.22
CA GLY A 171 4.95 -14.53 -8.95
C GLY A 171 3.46 -14.74 -9.18
N ASN A 172 3.15 -14.89 -10.47
CA ASN A 172 1.93 -15.41 -11.07
C ASN A 172 1.26 -16.52 -10.23
N ILE A 173 -0.01 -16.34 -9.86
CA ILE A 173 -0.88 -17.43 -9.37
C ILE A 173 -1.46 -18.09 -10.62
N PRO A 174 -1.13 -19.36 -10.94
CA PRO A 174 -1.81 -20.06 -12.02
C PRO A 174 -3.28 -20.27 -11.62
N GLY A 175 -4.18 -19.85 -12.50
CA GLY A 175 -5.58 -20.24 -12.43
C GLY A 175 -5.77 -21.71 -12.84
N GLY A 176 -6.85 -22.30 -12.34
CA GLY A 176 -7.33 -23.65 -12.67
C GLY A 176 -7.08 -24.62 -11.51
N ALA A 177 -8.03 -25.45 -11.08
CA ALA A 177 -9.25 -25.94 -11.71
C ALA A 177 -10.36 -26.16 -10.68
#